data_AF-A0A8J3L9A0-F1
#
_entry.id   AF-A0A8J3L9A0-F1
#
_cell.length_a   1.000
_cell.length_b   1.000
_cell.length_c   1.000
_cell.angle_alpha   90.00
_cell.angle_beta   90.00
_cell.angle_gamma   90.00
#
_symmetry.space_group_name_H-M   'P 1'
#
loop_
_entity.id
_entity.type
_entity.pdbx_description
1 polymer ?
#
loop_
_entity_poly.entity_id
_entity_poly.type
_entity_poly.pdbx_seq_one_letter_code
_entity_poly.pdbx_strand_id
1 'polypeptide(L)'
;MPLTGQATFADLGTLTFTGTVHLAVPPNPISPLGLRIIHTRLVDGLGTGAGISCEARGSQHFRLAADNTLEFTGTYNMVPPNPVQPGDPAEACWGKRVNVAFTVELDAAGNVAGQPTATTVDPAADPQP
;
A
#
# COMPACT_ATOMS: atom_id res chain seq x y z
N MET A 1 1.88 10.88 2.17
CA MET A 1 0.68 10.69 3.01
C MET A 1 0.97 9.63 4.05
N PRO A 2 0.47 9.76 5.29
CA PRO A 2 0.66 8.73 6.31
C PRO A 2 -0.10 7.45 5.93
N LEU A 3 0.53 6.30 6.15
CA LEU A 3 -0.12 4.99 6.14
C LEU A 3 -0.60 4.68 7.55
N THR A 4 -1.84 4.22 7.67
CA THR A 4 -2.43 3.73 8.92
C THR A 4 -3.25 2.48 8.65
N GLY A 5 -3.55 1.68 9.68
CA GLY A 5 -4.46 0.55 9.58
C GLY A 5 -3.87 -0.74 10.13
N GLN A 6 -4.59 -1.83 9.95
CA GLN A 6 -4.22 -3.14 10.45
C GLN A 6 -4.46 -4.19 9.36
N ALA A 7 -3.63 -5.23 9.37
CA ALA A 7 -3.87 -6.42 8.56
C ALA A 7 -3.64 -7.67 9.42
N THR A 8 -4.50 -8.67 9.25
CA THR A 8 -4.44 -9.94 9.96
C THR A 8 -3.93 -11.05 9.05
N PHE A 9 -2.92 -11.76 9.52
CA PHE A 9 -2.32 -12.90 8.84
C PHE A 9 -2.50 -14.15 9.71
N ALA A 10 -2.70 -15.30 9.06
CA ALA A 10 -2.94 -16.57 9.76
C ALA A 10 -1.77 -16.99 10.70
N ASP A 11 -0.55 -16.65 10.32
CA ASP A 11 0.71 -17.04 10.97
C ASP A 11 1.39 -15.90 11.76
N LEU A 12 1.18 -14.64 11.36
CA LEU A 12 1.76 -13.47 12.05
C LEU A 12 0.78 -12.82 13.05
N GLY A 13 -0.50 -13.20 13.00
CA GLY A 13 -1.57 -12.51 13.72
C GLY A 13 -1.86 -11.13 13.12
N THR A 14 -2.43 -10.24 13.93
CA THR A 14 -2.74 -8.87 13.51
C THR A 14 -1.51 -7.97 13.65
N LEU A 15 -1.12 -7.33 12.55
CA LEU A 15 -0.09 -6.32 12.50
C LEU A 15 -0.71 -4.94 12.33
N THR A 16 -0.24 -3.97 13.12
CA THR A 16 -0.59 -2.55 12.98
C THR A 16 0.44 -1.85 12.12
N PHE A 17 0.01 -1.25 11.02
CA PHE A 17 0.89 -0.60 10.06
C PHE A 17 0.93 0.91 10.24
N THR A 18 2.13 1.45 10.21
CA THR A 18 2.44 2.87 10.18
C THR A 18 3.50 3.14 9.12
N GLY A 19 3.52 4.32 8.52
CA GLY A 19 4.54 4.66 7.52
C GLY A 19 4.15 5.82 6.64
N THR A 20 4.84 5.98 5.51
CA THR A 20 4.55 7.04 4.54
C THR A 20 4.42 6.48 3.13
N VAL A 21 3.31 6.78 2.46
CA VAL A 21 3.17 6.56 1.02
C VAL A 21 3.45 7.87 0.28
N HIS A 22 4.38 7.81 -0.66
CA HIS A 22 4.55 8.85 -1.67
C HIS A 22 3.62 8.57 -2.83
N LEU A 23 2.85 9.57 -3.23
CA LEU A 23 1.97 9.51 -4.40
C LEU A 23 2.38 10.59 -5.38
N ALA A 24 2.46 10.21 -6.65
CA ALA A 24 2.72 11.12 -7.75
C ALA A 24 1.65 10.92 -8.82
N VAL A 25 1.01 12.02 -9.20
CA VAL A 25 0.13 12.11 -10.37
C VAL A 25 0.89 12.92 -11.42
N PRO A 26 1.34 12.32 -12.54
CA PRO A 26 2.06 13.05 -13.58
C PRO A 26 1.21 14.17 -14.18
N PRO A 27 1.83 15.30 -14.60
CA PRO A 27 1.13 16.50 -15.09
C PRO A 27 0.41 16.34 -16.44
N ASN A 28 0.35 15.14 -17.01
CA ASN A 28 -0.49 14.83 -18.17
C ASN A 28 -1.72 14.05 -17.68
N PRO A 29 -2.84 14.74 -17.44
CA PRO A 29 -3.91 14.18 -16.63
C PRO A 29 -4.65 13.07 -17.38
N ILE A 30 -4.98 13.25 -18.66
CA ILE A 30 -5.81 12.31 -19.42
C ILE A 30 -4.99 11.76 -20.58
N SER A 31 -4.68 10.46 -20.59
CA SER A 31 -4.33 9.81 -21.86
C SER A 31 -5.53 9.95 -22.82
N PRO A 32 -5.36 9.96 -24.15
CA PRO A 32 -6.48 10.08 -25.10
C PRO A 32 -7.60 9.02 -24.92
N LEU A 33 -7.34 7.97 -24.12
CA LEU A 33 -8.28 6.94 -23.72
C LEU A 33 -9.08 7.26 -22.44
N GLY A 34 -8.98 8.47 -21.88
CA GLY A 34 -9.69 8.82 -20.65
C GLY A 34 -9.06 8.24 -19.38
N LEU A 35 -7.78 7.85 -19.40
CA LEU A 35 -7.11 7.21 -18.25
C LEU A 35 -6.15 8.17 -17.52
N ARG A 36 -6.10 8.04 -16.19
CA ARG A 36 -5.13 8.63 -15.26
C ARG A 36 -4.03 7.62 -14.91
N ILE A 37 -2.79 8.09 -14.82
CA ILE A 37 -1.68 7.31 -14.29
C ILE A 37 -1.40 7.78 -12.87
N ILE A 38 -1.37 6.86 -11.91
CA ILE A 38 -0.95 7.14 -10.53
C ILE A 38 0.24 6.27 -10.20
N HIS A 39 1.27 6.89 -9.63
CA HIS A 39 2.40 6.18 -9.06
C HIS A 39 2.36 6.28 -7.54
N THR A 40 2.48 5.14 -6.88
CA THR A 40 2.57 5.04 -5.43
C THR A 40 3.89 4.39 -5.05
N ARG A 41 4.49 4.86 -3.96
CA ARG A 41 5.67 4.25 -3.36
C ARG A 41 5.50 4.21 -1.86
N LEU A 42 5.42 3.00 -1.30
CA LEU A 42 5.41 2.79 0.13
C LEU A 42 6.84 2.84 0.66
N VAL A 43 7.08 3.76 1.58
CA VAL A 43 8.35 4.00 2.25
C VAL A 43 8.10 3.86 3.76
N ASP A 44 9.01 3.19 4.45
CA ASP A 44 8.95 3.00 5.90
C ASP A 44 7.63 2.41 6.41
N GLY A 45 7.04 1.48 5.66
CA GLY A 45 5.78 0.81 6.02
C GLY A 45 5.99 -0.23 7.13
N LEU A 46 6.09 0.19 8.38
CA LEU A 46 6.33 -0.70 9.52
C LEU A 46 5.03 -1.31 10.06
N GLY A 47 4.91 -2.63 10.00
CA GLY A 47 3.86 -3.43 10.61
C GLY A 47 4.33 -4.10 11.89
N THR A 48 3.71 -3.79 13.04
CA THR A 48 4.08 -4.36 14.35
C THR A 48 2.94 -5.14 14.97
N GLY A 49 3.26 -6.29 15.58
CA GLY A 49 2.32 -7.17 16.26
C GLY A 49 2.94 -7.78 17.53
N ALA A 50 2.38 -8.89 18.00
CA ALA A 50 2.81 -9.57 19.22
C ALA A 50 4.23 -10.16 19.09
N GLY A 51 5.25 -9.31 19.26
CA GLY A 51 6.66 -9.68 19.17
C GLY A 51 7.21 -9.77 17.74
N ILE A 52 6.42 -9.41 16.73
CA ILE A 52 6.81 -9.45 15.31
C ILE A 52 6.83 -8.03 14.75
N SER A 53 7.84 -7.75 13.93
CA SER A 53 7.96 -6.52 13.16
C SER A 53 8.23 -6.89 11.71
N CYS A 54 7.48 -6.31 10.78
CA CYS A 54 7.67 -6.48 9.34
C CYS A 54 7.72 -5.11 8.67
N GLU A 55 8.58 -4.96 7.66
CA GLU A 55 8.60 -3.80 6.78
C GLU A 55 7.87 -4.13 5.47
N ALA A 56 6.88 -3.31 5.10
CA ALA A 56 6.25 -3.30 3.80
C ALA A 56 6.90 -2.20 2.94
N ARG A 57 7.28 -2.57 1.72
CA ARG A 57 7.94 -1.67 0.77
C ARG A 57 7.60 -2.01 -0.67
N GLY A 58 7.65 -1.01 -1.53
CA GLY A 58 7.50 -1.21 -2.97
C GLY A 58 6.94 0.02 -3.69
N SER A 59 6.84 -0.11 -5.00
CA SER A 59 6.26 0.91 -5.88
C SER A 59 5.30 0.27 -6.87
N GLN A 60 4.18 0.94 -7.14
CA GLN A 60 3.15 0.44 -8.04
C GLN A 60 2.61 1.57 -8.92
N HIS A 61 2.27 1.18 -10.15
CA HIS A 61 1.66 2.06 -11.14
C HIS A 61 0.23 1.61 -11.41
N PHE A 62 -0.70 2.53 -11.30
CA PHE A 62 -2.12 2.32 -11.59
C PHE A 62 -2.53 3.10 -12.82
N ARG A 63 -3.39 2.48 -13.64
CA ARG A 63 -4.07 3.12 -14.76
C ARG A 63 -5.56 3.07 -14.46
N LEU A 64 -6.13 4.22 -14.10
CA LEU A 64 -7.52 4.33 -13.63
C LEU A 64 -8.34 5.15 -14.61
N ALA A 65 -9.64 4.93 -14.66
CA ALA A 65 -10.55 5.83 -15.38
C ALA A 65 -10.44 7.24 -14.78
N ALA A 66 -10.61 8.27 -15.62
CA ALA A 66 -10.58 9.65 -15.18
C ALA A 66 -11.89 10.01 -14.46
N ASP A 67 -11.91 9.77 -13.15
CA ASP A 67 -12.97 10.19 -12.24
C ASP A 67 -12.46 11.27 -11.26
N ASN A 68 -13.39 12.01 -10.66
CA ASN A 68 -13.07 13.03 -9.65
C ASN A 68 -12.57 12.41 -8.34
N THR A 69 -12.97 11.17 -8.05
CA THR A 69 -12.52 10.41 -6.88
C THR A 69 -12.03 9.06 -7.37
N LEU A 70 -10.79 8.74 -7.04
CA LEU A 70 -10.13 7.51 -7.44
C LEU A 70 -9.92 6.63 -6.22
N GLU A 71 -10.56 5.46 -6.24
CA GLU A 71 -10.41 4.42 -5.23
C GLU A 71 -9.72 3.21 -5.84
N PHE A 72 -8.59 2.82 -5.25
CA PHE A 72 -7.80 1.69 -5.75
C PHE A 72 -7.01 1.04 -4.63
N THR A 73 -6.63 -0.23 -4.81
CA THR A 73 -5.84 -0.98 -3.84
C THR A 73 -4.50 -1.34 -4.43
N GLY A 74 -3.43 -1.06 -3.68
CA GLY A 74 -2.08 -1.52 -4.00
C GLY A 74 -1.63 -2.63 -3.06
N THR A 75 -0.89 -3.59 -3.61
CA THR A 75 -0.31 -4.71 -2.86
C THR A 75 1.20 -4.56 -2.72
N TYR A 76 1.71 -4.49 -1.49
CA TYR A 76 3.13 -4.31 -1.20
C TYR A 76 3.72 -5.54 -0.54
N ASN A 77 4.92 -5.93 -0.97
CA ASN A 77 5.61 -7.07 -0.38
C ASN A 77 6.13 -6.70 1.00
N MET A 78 6.00 -7.64 1.91
CA MET A 78 6.58 -7.56 3.24
C MET A 78 7.94 -8.23 3.26
N VAL A 79 8.81 -7.70 4.10
CA VAL A 79 10.11 -8.25 4.44
C VAL A 79 10.31 -8.09 5.94
N PRO A 80 11.11 -8.94 6.58
CA PRO A 80 11.51 -8.71 7.96
C PRO A 80 12.56 -7.60 8.09
N PRO A 81 12.71 -7.02 9.29
CA PRO A 81 13.80 -6.08 9.61
C PRO A 81 15.16 -6.77 9.51
N ASN A 82 16.18 -6.06 9.03
CA ASN A 82 17.54 -6.60 8.90
C ASN A 82 18.40 -6.20 10.13
N PRO A 83 19.19 -7.11 10.76
CA PRO A 83 19.37 -8.54 10.45
C PRO A 83 18.30 -9.46 11.05
N VAL A 84 18.03 -10.57 10.35
CA VAL A 84 17.19 -11.69 10.83
C VAL A 84 18.04 -12.90 11.13
N GLN A 85 17.77 -13.57 12.24
CA GLN A 85 18.39 -14.85 12.58
C GLN A 85 17.51 -16.03 12.13
N PRO A 86 18.10 -17.17 11.70
CA PRO A 86 17.33 -18.37 11.41
C PRO A 86 16.44 -18.79 12.58
N GLY A 87 15.13 -18.96 12.32
CA GLY A 87 14.14 -19.31 13.34
C GLY A 87 13.49 -18.12 14.05
N ASP A 88 13.83 -16.89 13.69
CA ASP A 88 13.11 -15.69 14.15
C ASP A 88 11.68 -15.69 13.56
N PRO A 89 10.62 -15.50 14.37
CA PRO A 89 9.26 -15.33 13.88
C PRO A 89 9.11 -14.29 12.76
N ALA A 90 9.98 -13.28 12.70
CA ALA A 90 9.99 -12.31 11.62
C ALA A 90 10.28 -12.92 10.24
N GLU A 91 10.95 -14.08 10.13
CA GLU A 91 11.17 -14.76 8.84
C GLU A 91 9.87 -14.99 8.06
N ALA A 92 8.75 -15.19 8.77
CA ALA A 92 7.44 -15.37 8.17
C ALA A 92 6.86 -14.08 7.51
N CYS A 93 7.49 -12.91 7.70
CA CYS A 93 7.19 -11.72 6.91
C CYS A 93 7.53 -11.93 5.41
N TRP A 94 8.52 -12.76 5.09
CA TRP A 94 8.89 -13.03 3.70
C TRP A 94 7.74 -13.72 2.95
N GLY A 95 7.47 -13.24 1.73
CA GLY A 95 6.40 -13.79 0.88
C GLY A 95 5.00 -13.33 1.25
N LYS A 96 4.83 -12.61 2.38
CA LYS A 96 3.57 -11.95 2.71
C LYS A 96 3.43 -10.65 1.96
N ARG A 97 2.18 -10.24 1.81
CA ARG A 97 1.80 -9.01 1.13
C ARG A 97 0.76 -8.29 1.95
N VAL A 98 0.86 -6.98 1.98
CA VAL A 98 -0.12 -6.10 2.60
C VAL A 98 -0.86 -5.34 1.51
N ASN A 99 -2.18 -5.25 1.64
CA ASN A 99 -3.01 -4.44 0.77
C ASN A 99 -3.21 -3.06 1.41
N VAL A 100 -3.08 -2.02 0.59
CA VAL A 100 -3.31 -0.63 1.00
C VAL A 100 -4.36 -0.05 0.07
N ALA A 101 -5.50 0.33 0.65
CA ALA A 101 -6.54 1.09 -0.03
C ALA A 101 -6.14 2.56 -0.09
N PHE A 102 -6.30 3.15 -1.26
CA PHE A 102 -6.03 4.54 -1.55
C PHE A 102 -7.30 5.25 -1.99
N THR A 103 -7.51 6.45 -1.47
CA THR A 103 -8.51 7.40 -1.98
C THR A 103 -7.80 8.68 -2.38
N VAL A 104 -7.99 9.09 -3.62
CA VAL A 104 -7.40 10.32 -4.19
C VAL A 104 -8.51 11.15 -4.83
N GLU A 105 -8.69 12.37 -4.36
CA GLU A 105 -9.58 13.33 -5.00
C GLU A 105 -8.81 14.15 -6.01
N LEU A 106 -9.44 14.43 -7.16
CA LEU A 106 -8.88 15.26 -8.22
C LEU A 106 -9.76 16.48 -8.48
N ASP A 107 -9.14 17.61 -8.79
CA ASP A 107 -9.84 18.80 -9.29
C ASP A 107 -10.26 18.64 -10.76
N ALA A 108 -11.02 19.62 -11.29
CA ALA A 108 -11.45 19.61 -12.69
C ALA A 108 -10.27 19.67 -13.70
N ALA A 109 -9.08 20.09 -13.28
CA ALA A 109 -7.86 20.08 -14.08
C ALA A 109 -7.09 18.75 -13.97
N GLY A 110 -7.53 17.82 -13.10
CA GLY A 110 -6.92 16.53 -12.87
C GLY A 110 -5.74 16.56 -11.89
N ASN A 111 -5.55 17.64 -11.15
CA ASN A 111 -4.56 17.71 -10.06
C ASN A 111 -5.14 17.11 -8.79
N VAL A 112 -4.27 16.65 -7.89
CA VAL A 112 -4.71 16.18 -6.56
C VAL A 112 -5.36 17.33 -5.80
N ALA A 113 -6.62 17.12 -5.45
CA ALA A 113 -7.39 17.97 -4.56
C ALA A 113 -7.45 17.30 -3.16
N GLY A 114 -7.45 18.11 -2.12
CA GLY A 114 -7.52 17.61 -0.74
C GLY A 114 -6.30 16.79 -0.31
N GLN A 115 -6.47 15.99 0.74
CA GLN A 115 -5.43 15.14 1.31
C GLN A 115 -5.72 13.67 0.97
N PRO A 116 -4.91 13.03 0.10
CA PRO A 116 -5.05 11.61 -0.18
C PRO A 116 -4.92 10.75 1.07
N THR A 117 -5.64 9.62 1.10
CA THR A 117 -5.58 8.65 2.19
C THR A 117 -4.92 7.35 1.74
N ALA A 118 -4.27 6.67 2.70
CA ALA A 118 -3.70 5.35 2.54
C ALA A 118 -4.02 4.53 3.79
N THR A 119 -4.82 3.49 3.62
CA THR A 119 -5.26 2.64 4.73
C THR A 119 -4.92 1.19 4.43
N THR A 120 -4.17 0.56 5.34
CA THR A 120 -3.96 -0.88 5.28
C THR A 120 -5.29 -1.59 5.48
N VAL A 121 -5.57 -2.53 4.59
CA VAL A 121 -6.72 -3.43 4.66
C VAL A 121 -6.22 -4.85 4.69
N ASP A 122 -7.04 -5.76 5.22
CA ASP A 122 -6.69 -7.17 5.23
C ASP A 122 -6.36 -7.63 3.80
N PRO A 123 -5.27 -8.40 3.62
CA PRO A 123 -5.07 -9.07 2.34
C PRO A 123 -6.33 -9.89 2.09
N ALA A 124 -7.00 -9.66 0.95
CA ALA A 124 -8.06 -10.56 0.52
C ALA A 124 -7.48 -11.97 0.58
N ALA A 125 -8.23 -12.94 1.14
CA ALA A 125 -7.82 -14.33 1.09
C ALA A 125 -7.50 -14.62 -0.38
N ASP A 126 -6.20 -14.78 -0.71
CA ASP A 126 -5.78 -15.07 -2.07
C ASP A 126 -6.64 -16.26 -2.51
N PRO A 127 -7.38 -16.19 -3.64
CA PRO A 127 -7.95 -17.39 -4.21
C PRO A 127 -6.77 -18.30 -4.48
N GLN A 128 -6.69 -19.39 -3.71
CA GLN A 128 -5.67 -20.42 -3.86
C GLN A 128 -5.67 -20.85 -5.34
N PRO A 129 -4.51 -20.88 -6.03
CA PRO A 129 -4.45 -21.32 -7.42
C PRO A 129 -4.91 -22.78 -7.60
#